data_AF-A0A971GEQ9-F1
#
_entry.id   AF-A0A971GEQ9-F1
#
_cell.length_a   1.000
_cell.length_b   1.000
_cell.length_c   1.000
_cell.angle_alpha   90.00
_cell.angle_beta   90.00
_cell.angle_gamma   90.00
#
_symmetry.space_group_name_H-M   'P 1'
#
loop_
_entity.id
_entity.type
_entity.pdbx_description
1 polymer ?
#
loop_
_entity_poly.entity_id
_entity_poly.type
_entity_poly.pdbx_seq_one_letter_code
_entity_poly.pdbx_strand_id
1 'polypeptide(L)'
;LPMDDERLKKKIRSEVADVANNGGRYGGAITAAMFLREFVGEGIKWLHVDIAGVDSSDEEYGYYRKGATGFGVRTCLEWLSKYYKQ
;
A
#
# COMPACT_ATOMS: atom_id res chain seq x y z
N LEU A 1 0.55 -7.67 1.73
CA LEU A 1 -0.44 -8.67 1.25
C LEU A 1 0.13 -9.34 0.00
N PRO A 2 -0.18 -10.62 -0.26
CA PRO A 2 0.30 -11.32 -1.45
C PRO A 2 -0.26 -10.68 -2.74
N MET A 3 0.57 -10.56 -3.77
CA MET A 3 0.23 -9.95 -5.08
C MET A 3 0.40 -10.94 -6.25
N ASP A 4 0.39 -12.24 -5.96
CA ASP A 4 0.58 -13.35 -6.90
C ASP A 4 -0.75 -13.96 -7.41
N ASP A 5 -1.90 -13.40 -7.01
CA ASP A 5 -3.21 -13.86 -7.48
C ASP A 5 -3.59 -13.25 -8.85
N GLU A 6 -3.43 -14.05 -9.91
CA GLU A 6 -3.82 -13.68 -11.27
C GLU A 6 -5.30 -13.31 -11.43
N ARG A 7 -6.20 -13.82 -10.57
CA ARG A 7 -7.63 -13.46 -10.63
C ARG A 7 -7.84 -12.02 -10.19
N LEU A 8 -7.04 -11.49 -9.28
CA LEU A 8 -7.08 -10.09 -8.87
C LEU A 8 -6.44 -9.19 -9.93
N LYS A 9 -5.33 -9.62 -10.54
CA LYS A 9 -4.69 -8.87 -11.63
C LYS A 9 -5.63 -8.64 -12.83
N LYS A 10 -6.45 -9.64 -13.17
CA LYS A 10 -7.47 -9.50 -14.24
C LYS A 10 -8.50 -8.41 -13.96
N LYS A 11 -8.74 -8.05 -12.69
CA LYS A 11 -9.78 -7.06 -12.33
C LYS A 11 -9.38 -5.62 -12.63
N ILE A 12 -8.10 -5.34 -12.82
CA ILE A 12 -7.61 -4.00 -13.18
C ILE A 12 -7.33 -3.87 -14.68
N ARG A 13 -7.83 -4.80 -15.50
CA ARG A 13 -7.77 -4.67 -16.97
C ARG A 13 -8.88 -3.72 -17.45
N SER A 14 -8.58 -2.98 -18.52
CA SER A 14 -9.54 -2.13 -19.22
C SER A 14 -9.58 -2.52 -20.70
N GLU A 15 -10.77 -2.47 -21.30
CA GLU A 15 -10.97 -2.73 -22.73
C GLU A 15 -10.59 -1.52 -23.60
N VAL A 16 -10.45 -0.34 -22.98
CA VAL A 16 -10.27 0.95 -23.68
C VAL A 16 -9.05 1.75 -23.18
N ALA A 17 -8.35 1.26 -22.17
CA ALA A 17 -7.18 1.91 -21.56
C ALA A 17 -6.18 0.85 -21.09
N ASP A 18 -4.97 1.27 -20.73
CA ASP A 18 -3.90 0.35 -20.33
C ASP A 18 -4.20 -0.36 -18.99
N VAL A 19 -4.84 0.34 -18.05
CA VAL A 19 -5.17 -0.17 -16.72
C VAL A 19 -6.41 0.54 -16.15
N ALA A 20 -7.25 -0.21 -15.43
CA ALA A 20 -8.41 0.32 -14.70
C ALA A 20 -8.04 0.67 -13.26
N ASN A 21 -8.52 1.81 -12.76
CA ASN A 21 -8.26 2.29 -11.39
C ASN A 21 -9.13 1.63 -10.31
N ASN A 22 -10.03 0.73 -10.66
CA ASN A 22 -10.95 0.06 -9.74
C ASN A 22 -10.97 -1.45 -10.01
N GLY A 23 -10.66 -2.25 -8.98
CA GLY A 23 -10.65 -3.73 -9.04
C GLY A 23 -11.93 -4.40 -8.50
N GLY A 24 -13.02 -3.66 -8.33
CA GLY A 24 -14.29 -4.13 -7.79
C GLY A 24 -14.33 -4.28 -6.26
N ARG A 25 -15.37 -4.95 -5.76
CA ARG A 25 -15.71 -5.01 -4.31
C ARG A 25 -14.70 -5.78 -3.45
N TYR A 26 -14.06 -6.82 -3.99
CA TYR A 26 -13.22 -7.74 -3.21
C TYR A 26 -11.78 -7.69 -3.65
N GLY A 27 -10.88 -7.55 -2.67
CA GLY A 27 -9.43 -7.49 -2.90
C GLY A 27 -8.89 -6.08 -3.16
N GLY A 28 -9.66 -5.02 -2.81
CA GLY A 28 -9.36 -3.62 -3.11
C GLY A 28 -7.91 -3.20 -2.81
N ALA A 29 -7.42 -3.48 -1.59
CA ALA A 29 -6.04 -3.15 -1.19
C ALA A 29 -4.98 -3.80 -2.10
N ILE A 30 -5.18 -5.06 -2.50
CA ILE A 30 -4.24 -5.77 -3.38
C ILE A 30 -4.33 -5.22 -4.80
N THR A 31 -5.54 -5.01 -5.32
CA THR A 31 -5.73 -4.45 -6.66
C THR A 31 -5.22 -3.02 -6.78
N ALA A 32 -5.31 -2.21 -5.71
CA ALA A 32 -4.71 -0.88 -5.66
C ALA A 32 -3.18 -0.96 -5.67
N ALA A 33 -2.58 -1.88 -4.90
CA ALA A 33 -1.14 -2.11 -4.94
C ALA A 33 -0.67 -2.61 -6.34
N MET A 34 -1.45 -3.48 -6.99
CA MET A 34 -1.18 -3.92 -8.37
C MET A 34 -1.26 -2.75 -9.36
N PHE A 35 -2.26 -1.87 -9.24
CA PHE A 35 -2.36 -0.66 -10.05
C PHE A 35 -1.10 0.22 -9.90
N LEU A 36 -0.63 0.46 -8.67
CA LEU A 36 0.58 1.24 -8.42
C LEU A 36 1.83 0.61 -9.06
N ARG A 37 1.90 -0.73 -9.09
CA ARG A 37 3.03 -1.47 -9.66
C ARG A 37 3.19 -1.24 -11.16
N GLU A 38 2.12 -0.97 -11.91
CA GLU A 38 2.19 -0.70 -13.36
C GLU A 38 3.02 0.54 -13.70
N PHE A 39 3.27 1.41 -12.70
CA PHE A 39 4.08 2.62 -12.84
C PHE A 39 5.51 2.48 -12.28
N VAL A 40 5.86 1.30 -11.75
CA VAL A 40 7.21 1.02 -11.24
C VAL A 40 8.07 0.48 -12.37
N GLY A 41 9.14 1.21 -12.71
CA GLY A 41 10.08 0.81 -13.75
C GLY A 41 10.78 -0.53 -13.48
N GLU A 42 11.23 -1.18 -14.56
CA GLU A 42 11.93 -2.46 -14.47
C GLU A 42 13.18 -2.37 -13.59
N GLY A 43 13.42 -3.39 -12.76
CA GLY A 43 14.58 -3.45 -11.86
C GLY A 43 14.48 -2.56 -10.62
N ILE A 44 13.47 -1.71 -10.48
CA ILE A 44 13.29 -0.85 -9.30
C ILE A 44 12.75 -1.69 -8.14
N LYS A 45 13.54 -1.77 -7.06
CA LYS A 45 13.07 -2.34 -5.78
C LYS A 45 12.04 -1.40 -5.17
N TRP A 46 10.84 -1.91 -4.91
CA TRP A 46 9.70 -1.12 -4.46
C TRP A 46 8.90 -1.81 -3.36
N LEU A 47 8.32 -1.00 -2.49
CA LEU A 47 7.38 -1.39 -1.45
C LEU A 47 6.25 -0.37 -1.40
N HIS A 48 5.02 -0.85 -1.25
CA HIS A 48 3.87 -0.04 -0.88
C HIS A 48 3.33 -0.47 0.48
N VAL A 49 3.04 0.52 1.32
CA VAL A 49 2.48 0.34 2.65
C VAL A 49 1.15 1.09 2.70
N ASP A 50 0.05 0.34 2.73
CA ASP A 50 -1.30 0.89 2.90
C ASP A 50 -1.56 1.11 4.40
N ILE A 51 -1.85 2.36 4.78
CA ILE A 51 -2.05 2.78 6.17
C ILE A 51 -3.45 3.32 6.44
N ALA A 52 -4.38 3.22 5.49
CA ALA A 52 -5.69 3.87 5.58
C ALA A 52 -6.49 3.48 6.84
N GLY A 53 -6.29 2.25 7.36
CA GLY A 53 -6.98 1.80 8.58
C GLY A 53 -6.35 2.28 9.89
N VAL A 54 -5.19 2.91 9.86
CA VAL A 54 -4.40 3.26 11.06
C VAL A 54 -3.83 4.68 11.02
N ASP A 55 -4.17 5.47 10.00
CA ASP A 55 -3.71 6.87 9.85
C ASP A 55 -4.31 7.80 10.93
N SER A 56 -5.47 7.42 11.44
CA SER A 56 -6.26 8.12 12.45
C SER A 56 -6.88 7.13 13.44
N SER A 57 -7.18 7.61 14.64
CA SER A 57 -7.85 6.85 15.70
C SER A 57 -8.95 7.69 16.35
N ASP A 58 -10.12 7.09 16.55
CA ASP A 58 -11.21 7.73 17.30
C ASP A 58 -11.07 7.58 18.82
N GLU A 59 -10.18 6.68 19.25
CA GLU A 59 -9.94 6.33 20.65
C GLU A 59 -8.46 6.53 21.03
N GLU A 60 -8.20 6.68 22.32
CA GLU A 60 -6.84 6.69 22.85
C GLU A 60 -6.36 5.26 23.11
N TYR A 61 -5.13 4.93 22.69
CA TYR A 61 -4.51 3.64 22.94
C TYR A 61 -2.99 3.76 23.05
N GLY A 62 -2.42 3.36 24.20
CA GLY A 62 -0.99 3.50 24.46
C GLY A 62 -0.55 4.97 24.41
N TYR A 63 0.34 5.32 23.46
CA TYR A 63 0.77 6.70 23.22
C TYR A 63 -0.01 7.38 22.07
N TYR A 64 -0.96 6.69 21.43
CA TYR A 64 -1.82 7.29 20.41
C TYR A 64 -2.94 8.08 21.07
N ARG A 65 -3.15 9.31 20.59
CA ARG A 65 -4.27 10.18 20.95
C ARG A 65 -5.36 10.08 19.89
N LYS A 66 -6.56 10.54 20.23
CA LYS A 66 -7.64 10.73 19.27
C LYS A 66 -7.18 11.68 18.15
N GLY A 67 -7.45 11.32 16.89
CA GLY A 67 -7.01 12.04 15.70
C GLY A 67 -5.87 11.34 14.98
N ALA A 68 -4.98 12.11 14.33
CA ALA A 68 -3.88 11.57 13.54
C ALA A 68 -2.88 10.79 14.40
N THR A 69 -2.53 9.58 13.97
CA THR A 69 -1.69 8.67 14.76
C THR A 69 -0.19 8.83 14.49
N GLY A 70 0.18 9.38 13.33
CA GLY A 70 1.56 9.36 12.84
C GLY A 70 2.08 7.95 12.53
N PHE A 71 1.18 7.00 12.24
CA PHE A 71 1.55 5.63 11.87
C PHE A 71 2.48 5.62 10.65
N GLY A 72 3.43 4.68 10.63
CA GLY A 72 4.42 4.53 9.56
C GLY A 72 5.73 5.30 9.79
N VAL A 73 5.72 6.44 10.49
CA VAL A 73 6.92 7.30 10.65
C VAL A 73 8.09 6.55 11.30
N ARG A 74 7.86 5.92 12.46
CA ARG A 74 8.89 5.14 13.16
C ARG A 74 9.31 3.89 12.39
N THR A 75 8.37 3.23 11.70
CA THR A 75 8.66 2.05 10.87
C THR A 75 9.62 2.42 9.73
N CYS A 76 9.34 3.51 9.02
CA CYS A 76 10.20 4.00 7.95
C CYS A 76 11.58 4.43 8.50
N LEU A 77 11.60 5.18 9.61
CA LEU A 77 12.85 5.64 10.21
C LEU A 77 13.74 4.47 10.66
N GLU A 78 13.15 3.45 11.29
CA GLU A 78 13.86 2.25 11.73
C GLU A 78 14.40 1.45 10.55
N TRP A 79 13.58 1.27 9.51
CA TRP A 79 14.00 0.57 8.28
C TRP A 79 15.17 1.30 7.61
N LEU A 80 15.09 2.62 7.44
CA LEU A 80 16.19 3.42 6.90
C LEU A 80 17.44 3.35 7.78
N SER A 81 17.29 3.43 9.10
CA SER A 81 18.42 3.39 10.03
C SER A 81 19.16 2.05 9.98
N LYS A 82 18.45 0.94 9.80
CA LYS A 82 19.04 -0.40 9.71
C LYS A 82 19.67 -0.71 8.36
N TYR A 83 19.05 -0.28 7.27
CA TYR A 83 19.36 -0.78 5.92
C TYR A 83 19.88 0.28 4.94
N TYR A 84 19.78 1.58 5.26
CA TYR A 84 20.23 2.66 4.35
C TYR A 84 21.58 3.26 4.75
N LYS A 85 22.07 3.01 5.97
CA LYS A 85 23.39 3.49 6.46
C LYS A 85 24.52 2.43 6.43
N GLN A 86 24.30 1.30 5.77
CA GLN A 86 25.34 0.31 5.45
C GLN A 86 25.61 0.35 3.95
#